data_AF-A0A9P0J8V5-F1
#
_entry.id   AF-A0A9P0J8V5-F1
#
_cell.length_a   1.000
_cell.length_b   1.000
_cell.length_c   1.000
_cell.angle_alpha   90.00
_cell.angle_beta   90.00
_cell.angle_gamma   90.00
#
_symmetry.space_group_name_H-M   'P 1'
#
loop_
_entity.id
_entity.type
_entity.pdbx_description
1 polymer ?
#
loop_
_entity_poly.entity_id
_entity_poly.type
_entity_poly.pdbx_seq_one_letter_code
_entity_poly.pdbx_strand_id
1 'polypeptide(L)'
;MVLICMVKSCINSKTTTREKKCSLFRVPKDLDRSKEWLMNCGREDLIFKSIVNLNKSYRVCMNHFKNNMFSNPEKTRLLISAVPTQFGNFNCCFIYSL
;
A
#
# COMPACT_ATOMS: atom_id res chain seq x y z
N MET A 1 16.86 -6.70 -0.92
CA MET A 1 15.44 -6.93 -1.26
C MET A 1 14.71 -5.60 -1.26
N VAL A 2 14.23 -5.14 -2.41
CA VAL A 2 13.53 -3.86 -2.55
C VAL A 2 12.04 -4.09 -2.32
N LEU A 3 11.46 -3.46 -1.30
CA LEU A 3 10.00 -3.47 -1.10
C LEU A 3 9.40 -2.36 -1.94
N ILE A 4 8.44 -2.69 -2.80
CA ILE A 4 7.75 -1.74 -3.66
C ILE A 4 6.26 -1.68 -3.31
N CYS A 5 5.62 -0.55 -3.62
CA CYS A 5 4.18 -0.45 -3.54
C CYS A 5 3.53 -1.41 -4.55
N MET A 6 2.45 -2.07 -4.13
CA MET A 6 1.71 -3.03 -4.93
C MET A 6 0.90 -2.37 -6.04
N VAL A 7 0.48 -1.13 -5.82
CA VAL A 7 -0.29 -0.35 -6.78
C VAL A 7 0.59 0.01 -7.97
N LYS A 8 0.20 -0.41 -9.18
CA LYS A 8 1.03 -0.25 -10.40
C LYS A 8 1.38 1.21 -10.70
N SER A 9 0.47 2.14 -10.41
CA SER A 9 0.67 3.58 -10.63
C SER A 9 1.49 4.27 -9.54
N CYS A 10 1.95 3.54 -8.52
CA CYS A 10 2.65 4.13 -7.38
C CYS A 10 4.17 3.89 -7.47
N ILE A 11 4.94 4.97 -7.43
CA ILE A 11 6.41 4.96 -7.42
C ILE A 11 7.02 4.77 -6.01
N ASN A 12 6.18 4.59 -4.99
CA ASN A 12 6.64 4.42 -3.61
C ASN A 12 7.32 3.06 -3.42
N SER A 13 8.48 3.08 -2.78
CA SER A 13 9.30 1.92 -2.44
C SER A 13 9.99 2.17 -1.11
N LYS A 14 10.58 1.15 -0.49
CA LYS A 14 11.30 1.30 0.79
C LYS A 14 12.30 2.46 0.78
N THR A 15 12.96 2.69 -0.35
CA THR A 15 13.93 3.76 -0.54
C THR A 15 13.24 5.12 -0.60
N THR A 16 12.25 5.30 -1.48
CA THR A 16 11.56 6.58 -1.67
C THR A 16 10.64 6.95 -0.51
N THR A 17 10.10 5.96 0.21
CA THR A 17 9.26 6.20 1.39
C THR A 17 10.07 6.59 2.63
N ARG A 18 11.36 6.24 2.71
CA ARG A 18 12.25 6.65 3.81
C ARG A 18 12.40 8.17 3.86
N GLU A 19 12.54 8.78 2.68
CA GLU A 19 12.67 10.23 2.53
C GLU A 19 11.33 10.95 2.78
N LYS A 20 10.22 10.34 2.34
CA LYS A 20 8.87 10.92 2.43
C LYS A 20 8.10 10.60 3.72
N LYS A 21 8.73 9.95 4.71
CA LYS A 21 8.07 9.43 5.95
C LYS A 21 6.77 8.67 5.67
N CYS A 22 6.75 7.87 4.60
CA CYS A 22 5.57 7.13 4.19
C CYS A 22 5.62 5.69 4.71
N SER A 23 4.59 5.24 5.43
CA SER A 23 4.53 3.87 5.94
C SER A 23 4.19 2.88 4.82
N LEU A 24 4.81 1.69 4.85
CA LEU A 24 4.54 0.56 3.95
C LEU A 24 3.93 -0.60 4.74
N PHE A 25 2.71 -0.98 4.38
CA PHE A 25 1.91 -1.98 5.09
C PHE A 25 1.97 -3.35 4.43
N ARG A 26 2.02 -4.38 5.27
CA ARG A 26 1.93 -5.78 4.87
C ARG A 26 0.51 -6.10 4.42
N VAL A 27 0.42 -6.92 3.37
CA VAL A 27 -0.85 -7.51 2.95
C VAL A 27 -1.33 -8.44 4.06
N PRO A 28 -2.62 -8.41 4.44
CA PRO A 28 -3.19 -9.32 5.42
C PRO A 28 -2.89 -10.78 5.09
N LYS A 29 -2.69 -11.61 6.12
CA LYS A 29 -2.54 -13.06 5.97
C LYS A 29 -3.85 -13.78 5.63
N ASP A 30 -4.96 -13.13 5.96
CA ASP A 30 -6.30 -13.60 5.62
C ASP A 30 -6.49 -13.59 4.10
N LEU A 31 -6.94 -14.73 3.55
CA LEU A 31 -6.99 -14.93 2.11
C LEU A 31 -8.00 -14.00 1.46
N ASP A 32 -9.19 -13.82 2.04
CA ASP A 32 -10.25 -13.03 1.43
C ASP A 32 -9.89 -11.55 1.45
N ARG A 33 -9.34 -11.06 2.56
CA ARG A 33 -8.83 -9.68 2.64
C ARG A 33 -7.63 -9.45 1.73
N SER A 34 -6.74 -10.44 1.59
CA SER A 34 -5.59 -10.32 0.69
C SER A 34 -6.04 -10.21 -0.78
N LYS A 35 -7.06 -10.99 -1.18
CA LYS A 35 -7.67 -10.92 -2.50
C LYS A 35 -8.33 -9.57 -2.72
N GLU A 36 -9.08 -9.07 -1.74
CA GLU A 36 -9.69 -7.74 -1.81
C GLU A 36 -8.64 -6.63 -2.01
N TRP A 37 -7.53 -6.68 -1.27
CA TRP A 37 -6.42 -5.75 -1.47
C TRP A 37 -5.83 -5.83 -2.88
N LEU A 38 -5.64 -7.05 -3.41
CA LEU A 38 -5.11 -7.28 -4.75
C LEU A 38 -6.04 -6.76 -5.84
N MET A 39 -7.34 -7.04 -5.72
CA MET A 39 -8.38 -6.55 -6.65
C MET A 39 -8.42 -5.03 -6.66
N ASN A 40 -8.47 -4.40 -5.48
CA ASN A 40 -8.48 -2.93 -5.40
C ASN A 40 -7.19 -2.32 -5.99
N CYS A 41 -6.03 -2.97 -5.81
CA CYS A 41 -4.77 -2.50 -6.38
C CYS A 41 -4.61 -2.80 -7.89
N GLY A 42 -5.58 -3.48 -8.53
CA GLY A 42 -5.50 -3.90 -9.94
C GLY A 42 -4.37 -4.93 -10.19
N ARG A 43 -4.12 -5.80 -9.21
CA ARG A 43 -3.09 -6.86 -9.24
C ARG A 43 -3.68 -8.26 -9.14
N GLU A 44 -4.71 -8.56 -9.92
CA GLU A 44 -5.28 -9.92 -9.96
C GLU A 44 -4.25 -10.97 -10.41
N ASP A 45 -3.23 -10.55 -11.18
CA ASP A 45 -2.09 -11.37 -11.58
C ASP A 45 -1.32 -11.98 -10.40
N LEU A 46 -1.44 -11.39 -9.21
CA LEU A 46 -0.75 -11.84 -8.00
C LEU A 46 -1.62 -12.72 -7.08
N ILE A 47 -2.90 -12.96 -7.42
CA ILE A 47 -3.83 -13.75 -6.58
C ILE A 47 -3.32 -15.18 -6.38
N PHE A 48 -2.66 -15.76 -7.39
CA PHE A 48 -2.12 -17.12 -7.33
C PHE A 48 -0.82 -17.25 -6.52
N LYS A 49 -0.20 -16.12 -6.11
CA LYS A 49 1.02 -16.15 -5.28
C LYS A 49 0.65 -16.29 -3.81
N SER A 50 1.44 -17.08 -3.08
CA SER A 50 1.30 -17.15 -1.62
C SER A 50 1.57 -15.78 -0.99
N ILE A 51 0.76 -15.42 0.01
CA ILE A 51 0.87 -14.14 0.74
C ILE A 51 2.26 -13.96 1.36
N VAL A 52 2.91 -15.06 1.78
CA VAL A 52 4.27 -15.07 2.30
C VAL A 52 5.27 -14.60 1.24
N ASN A 53 5.14 -15.09 0.00
CA ASN A 53 5.99 -14.69 -1.12
C ASN A 53 5.61 -13.32 -1.69
N LEU A 54 4.33 -12.94 -1.61
CA LEU A 54 3.87 -11.60 -1.96
C LEU A 54 4.49 -10.56 -1.03
N ASN A 55 4.41 -10.81 0.28
CA ASN A 55 4.95 -9.93 1.31
C ASN A 55 6.49 -9.91 1.37
N LYS A 56 7.18 -10.64 0.51
CA LYS A 56 8.62 -10.57 0.34
C LYS A 56 9.02 -9.35 -0.50
N SER A 57 8.24 -9.01 -1.53
CA SER A 57 8.56 -7.93 -2.48
C SER A 57 7.54 -6.78 -2.47
N TYR A 58 6.29 -7.05 -2.10
CA TYR A 58 5.19 -6.10 -2.23
C TYR A 58 4.65 -5.64 -0.87
N ARG A 59 4.31 -4.35 -0.80
CA ARG A 59 3.63 -3.68 0.31
C ARG A 59 2.63 -2.68 -0.26
N VAL A 60 1.73 -2.14 0.56
CA VAL A 60 0.89 -1.01 0.16
C VAL A 60 1.27 0.21 0.97
N CYS A 61 1.53 1.34 0.31
CA CYS A 61 1.90 2.57 1.00
C CYS A 61 0.68 3.25 1.66
N MET A 62 0.92 4.06 2.69
CA MET A 62 -0.14 4.69 3.49
C MET A 62 -1.08 5.57 2.66
N ASN A 63 -0.60 6.13 1.55
CA ASN A 63 -1.38 7.01 0.68
C ASN A 63 -2.58 6.32 0.02
N HIS A 64 -2.61 4.98 0.00
CA HIS A 64 -3.72 4.22 -0.56
C HIS A 64 -4.85 3.94 0.45
N PHE A 65 -4.67 4.32 1.71
CA PHE A 65 -5.66 4.15 2.77
C PHE A 65 -6.26 5.50 3.19
N LYS A 66 -7.55 5.51 3.52
CA LYS A 66 -8.20 6.69 4.09
C LYS A 66 -7.73 6.92 5.53
N ASN A 67 -7.79 8.17 5.99
CA ASN A 67 -7.37 8.51 7.35
C ASN A 67 -8.16 7.74 8.44
N ASN A 68 -9.43 7.41 8.19
CA ASN A 68 -10.25 6.63 9.13
C ASN A 68 -9.88 5.14 9.22
N MET A 69 -8.99 4.65 8.35
CA MET A 69 -8.55 3.25 8.32
C MET A 69 -7.33 3.01 9.22
N PHE A 70 -6.81 4.06 9.85
CA PHE A 70 -5.70 3.98 10.78
C PHE A 70 -6.20 3.95 12.21
N SER A 71 -5.61 3.08 13.03
CA SER A 71 -5.95 2.99 14.46
C SER A 71 -5.24 4.06 15.30
N ASN A 72 -4.33 4.82 14.70
CA ASN A 72 -3.53 5.83 15.38
C ASN A 72 -3.31 7.08 14.50
N PRO A 73 -3.14 8.26 15.12
CA PRO A 73 -2.94 9.51 14.38
C PRO A 73 -1.63 9.52 13.57
N GLU A 74 -0.62 8.78 14.01
CA GLU A 74 0.67 8.66 13.34
C GLU A 74 0.63 7.81 12.06
N LYS A 75 -0.51 7.16 11.75
CA LYS A 75 -0.68 6.29 10.57
C LYS A 75 0.40 5.21 10.46
N THR A 76 0.74 4.60 11.59
CA THR A 76 1.69 3.47 11.65
C THR A 76 0.99 2.13 11.80
N ARG A 77 -0.31 2.13 12.13
CA ARG A 77 -1.13 0.92 12.28
C ARG A 77 -2.47 1.05 11.54
N LEU A 78 -2.82 0.01 10.79
CA LEU A 78 -4.09 -0.12 10.08
C LEU A 78 -5.11 -0.89 10.92
N LEU A 79 -6.38 -0.52 10.75
CA LEU A 79 -7.51 -1.29 11.27
C LEU A 79 -7.63 -2.65 10.56
N ILE A 80 -8.29 -3.59 11.23
CA ILE A 80 -8.60 -4.90 10.65
C ILE A 80 -9.64 -4.82 9.52
N SER A 81 -10.32 -3.70 9.33
CA SER A 81 -11.20 -3.46 8.18
C SER A 81 -10.54 -2.62 7.08
N ALA A 82 -9.28 -2.22 7.26
CA ALA A 82 -8.60 -1.36 6.31
C ALA A 82 -8.40 -2.05 4.95
N VAL A 83 -8.71 -1.31 3.89
CA VAL A 83 -8.57 -1.75 2.49
C VAL A 83 -8.05 -0.59 1.64
N PRO A 84 -7.13 -0.85 0.69
CA PRO A 84 -6.62 0.19 -0.17
C PRO A 84 -7.74 0.63 -1.11
N THR A 85 -8.08 1.91 -1.09
CA THR A 85 -9.19 2.49 -1.88
C THR A 85 -8.84 3.84 -2.49
N GLN A 86 -7.67 4.40 -2.16
CA GLN A 86 -7.22 5.69 -2.67
C GLN A 86 -6.24 5.46 -3.82
N PHE A 87 -6.74 5.59 -5.04
CA PHE A 87 -5.97 5.44 -6.28
C PHE A 87 -6.07 6.74 -7.09
N GLY A 88 -5.70 7.86 -6.45
CA GLY A 88 -5.52 9.12 -7.18
C GLY A 88 -4.29 9.04 -8.08
N ASN A 89 -4.31 9.77 -9.20
CA ASN A 89 -3.11 10.02 -10.01
C ASN A 89 -2.05 10.69 -9.12
N PHE A 90 -1.11 9.90 -8.59
CA PHE A 90 0.04 10.44 -7.89
C PHE A 90 1.05 10.98 -8.92
N ASN A 91 0.67 12.06 -9.62
CA ASN A 91 1.64 13.12 -9.89
C ASN A 91 1.97 13.75 -8.54
N CYS A 92 2.80 13.06 -7.75
CA CYS A 92 3.25 13.56 -6.46
C CYS A 92 4.79 13.52 -6.40
N CYS A 93 5.35 14.23 -7.38
CA CYS A 93 6.53 15.07 -7.26
C CYS A 93 6.31 16.24 -8.22
N PHE A 94 6.35 17.47 -7.70
CA PHE A 94 6.00 18.74 -8.36
C PHE A 94 4.48 18.85 -8.57
N ILE A 95 3.73 19.79 -7.98
CA ILE A 95 3.98 21.24 -8.07
C ILE A 95 3.27 22.02 -6.93
N TYR A 96 3.98 23.03 -6.39
CA TYR A 96 3.58 24.24 -5.63
C TYR A 96 2.90 24.02 -4.25
N SER A 97 3.47 24.42 -3.09
CA SER A 97 3.94 25.77 -2.70
C SER A 97 3.06 26.88 -3.26
N LEU A 98 1.94 27.14 -2.59
CA LEU A 98 1.34 28.46 -2.41
C LEU A 98 0.86 28.57 -0.96
#